data_AF-A0A942E1Q5-F1
#
_entry.id   AF-A0A942E1Q5-F1
#
_cell.length_a   1.000
_cell.length_b   1.000
_cell.length_c   1.000
_cell.angle_alpha   90.00
_cell.angle_beta   90.00
_cell.angle_gamma   90.00
#
_symmetry.space_group_name_H-M   'P 1'
#
loop_
_entity.id
_entity.type
_entity.pdbx_description
1 polymer ?
#
loop_
_entity_poly.entity_id
_entity_poly.type
_entity_poly.pdbx_seq_one_letter_code
_entity_poly.pdbx_strand_id
1 'polypeptide(L)'
;MSEMLIPTTFESFRVYSLDTNARLKEALQLCDDVRRERVPQAVLEPIVEELTWSFGKDSAAKVLAEQEIASLCKIMKSKGFSIEAMASHIRLILKLISRAYKSKLEELILACFDQQNQKIEVRKLAGFYCSHLINLGYSRRHVLSVVDEFFFSEDIQRIGRSTLSKFFREFDGKEKRFIVLAAVTRDLGAYLQRLGYVIRPMEDFEDEQIDTLQLNPSHENLPAVLVIQLSHLDPHGAMDSCYQMLSAQRAIAYLDPYGMQVEWGHTMHVTRLRAQQGVAITKGDFLSARKRTASAKTPIRSKTISNYARSISENFDAPSTERLLSSIRTAALARTSGSPENQLISLWSAVEVLLSEPKDEARIVHYASLIAPCIVSRHSRRQVNAVYEELLIGHRTKLNRLLRAMPDYREMQGYRAFSQLMFLPEHADRRTILTGILKDNPLALHRVWKLQNDYIRM
;
A
#
# COMPACT_ATOMS: atom_id res chain seq x y z
N MET A 1 6.90 9.38 6.41
CA MET A 1 6.94 8.23 5.47
C MET A 1 6.39 6.96 6.11
N SER A 2 6.81 6.58 7.32
CA SER A 2 6.32 5.35 8.02
C SER A 2 4.79 5.17 7.97
N GLU A 3 4.00 6.14 8.44
CA GLU A 3 2.52 6.10 8.37
C GLU A 3 1.98 5.81 6.94
N MET A 4 2.63 6.38 5.91
CA MET A 4 2.17 6.24 4.52
C MET A 4 2.42 4.85 3.94
N LEU A 5 3.43 4.15 4.46
CA LEU A 5 3.89 2.84 3.99
C LEU A 5 3.22 1.68 4.75
N ILE A 6 2.62 1.94 5.91
CA ILE A 6 1.94 0.90 6.69
C ILE A 6 0.54 0.62 6.12
N PRO A 7 0.19 -0.63 5.74
CA PRO A 7 -1.12 -0.95 5.15
C PRO A 7 -2.29 -0.82 6.10
N THR A 8 -2.05 -0.84 7.41
CA THR A 8 -3.12 -0.76 8.41
C THR A 8 -3.53 0.67 8.71
N THR A 9 -2.72 1.66 8.31
CA THR A 9 -3.03 3.08 8.39
C THR A 9 -4.35 3.37 7.67
N PHE A 10 -5.14 4.33 8.13
CA PHE A 10 -6.34 4.74 7.41
C PHE A 10 -6.00 5.22 5.99
N GLU A 11 -6.81 4.84 5.00
CA GLU A 11 -6.55 4.99 3.56
C GLU A 11 -6.13 6.41 3.17
N SER A 12 -6.76 7.45 3.73
CA SER A 12 -6.44 8.84 3.41
C SER A 12 -5.03 9.28 3.85
N PHE A 13 -4.33 8.51 4.69
CA PHE A 13 -2.95 8.82 5.09
C PHE A 13 -1.90 7.95 4.40
N ARG A 14 -2.33 6.94 3.63
CA ARG A 14 -1.43 6.05 2.87
C ARG A 14 -0.81 6.77 1.67
N VAL A 15 0.29 6.21 1.20
CA VAL A 15 0.91 6.59 -0.06
C VAL A 15 -0.01 6.24 -1.24
N TYR A 16 0.02 7.05 -2.30
CA TYR A 16 -0.64 6.72 -3.56
C TYR A 16 -0.03 5.46 -4.18
N SER A 17 -0.85 4.62 -4.79
CA SER A 17 -0.39 3.40 -5.47
C SER A 17 0.57 3.75 -6.62
N LEU A 18 0.18 4.72 -7.44
CA LEU A 18 0.96 5.18 -8.58
C LEU A 18 1.52 6.57 -8.34
N ASP A 19 2.74 6.81 -8.80
CA ASP A 19 3.29 8.16 -8.98
C ASP A 19 2.98 8.68 -10.40
N THR A 20 3.27 9.95 -10.67
CA THR A 20 2.96 10.57 -11.96
C THR A 20 3.63 9.85 -13.14
N ASN A 21 4.86 9.36 -13.02
CA ASN A 21 5.49 8.59 -14.09
C ASN A 21 4.79 7.25 -14.32
N ALA A 22 4.41 6.56 -13.25
CA ALA A 22 3.71 5.28 -13.34
C ALA A 22 2.34 5.44 -14.03
N ARG A 23 1.58 6.48 -13.67
CA ARG A 23 0.31 6.84 -14.34
C ARG A 23 0.51 7.11 -15.83
N LEU A 24 1.57 7.83 -16.21
CA LEU A 24 1.87 8.11 -17.61
C LEU A 24 2.20 6.84 -18.40
N LYS A 25 2.94 5.90 -17.81
CA LYS A 25 3.25 4.61 -18.42
C LYS A 25 1.99 3.75 -18.60
N GLU A 26 1.15 3.68 -17.58
CA GLU A 26 -0.14 2.96 -17.64
C GLU A 26 -1.05 3.58 -18.71
N ALA A 27 -1.16 4.92 -18.74
CA ALA A 27 -1.93 5.61 -19.76
C ALA A 27 -1.45 5.31 -21.18
N LEU A 28 -0.13 5.20 -21.41
CA LEU A 28 0.41 4.79 -22.71
C LEU A 28 0.04 3.35 -23.07
N GLN A 29 0.14 2.42 -22.11
CA GLN A 29 -0.25 1.03 -22.33
C GLN A 29 -1.73 0.94 -22.71
N LEU A 30 -2.59 1.66 -21.98
CA LEU A 30 -4.02 1.69 -22.26
C LEU A 30 -4.34 2.36 -23.60
N CYS A 31 -3.63 3.42 -24.00
CA CYS A 31 -3.75 4.00 -25.34
C CYS A 31 -3.47 2.96 -26.44
N ASP A 32 -2.46 2.12 -26.25
CA ASP A 32 -2.10 1.08 -27.20
C ASP A 32 -3.14 -0.05 -27.23
N ASP A 33 -3.74 -0.40 -26.09
CA ASP A 33 -4.82 -1.39 -26.03
C ASP A 33 -6.12 -0.89 -26.68
N VAL A 34 -6.47 0.40 -26.51
CA VAL A 34 -7.60 1.01 -27.23
C VAL A 34 -7.31 1.07 -28.72
N ARG A 35 -6.09 1.44 -29.15
CA ARG A 35 -5.71 1.44 -30.58
C ARG A 35 -5.82 0.05 -31.21
N ARG A 36 -5.56 -1.00 -30.43
CA ARG A 36 -5.67 -2.40 -30.86
C ARG A 36 -7.08 -2.96 -30.70
N GLU A 37 -8.06 -2.13 -30.36
CA GLU A 37 -9.46 -2.51 -30.14
C GLU A 37 -9.65 -3.61 -29.09
N ARG A 38 -8.71 -3.75 -28.14
CA ARG A 38 -8.80 -4.71 -27.04
C ARG A 38 -9.77 -4.26 -25.97
N VAL A 39 -9.90 -2.94 -25.80
CA VAL A 39 -10.77 -2.29 -24.83
C VAL A 39 -11.41 -1.04 -25.44
N PRO A 40 -12.63 -0.66 -25.01
CA PRO A 40 -13.32 0.51 -25.53
C PRO A 40 -12.66 1.81 -25.07
N GLN A 41 -12.78 2.86 -25.88
CA GLN A 41 -12.17 4.17 -25.61
C GLN A 41 -12.64 4.81 -24.29
N ALA A 42 -13.88 4.53 -23.86
CA ALA A 42 -14.43 5.04 -22.59
C ALA A 42 -13.60 4.64 -21.36
N VAL A 43 -12.78 3.58 -21.44
CA VAL A 43 -11.86 3.17 -20.36
C VAL A 43 -10.76 4.21 -20.12
N LEU A 44 -10.50 5.13 -21.05
CA LEU A 44 -9.53 6.21 -20.87
C LEU A 44 -10.02 7.32 -19.94
N GLU A 45 -11.34 7.47 -19.71
CA GLU A 45 -11.89 8.57 -18.92
C GLU A 45 -11.36 8.58 -17.47
N PRO A 46 -11.38 7.47 -16.71
CA PRO A 46 -10.81 7.46 -15.36
C PRO A 46 -9.32 7.78 -15.32
N ILE A 47 -8.55 7.32 -16.32
CA ILE A 47 -7.11 7.59 -16.42
C ILE A 47 -6.83 9.06 -16.72
N VAL A 48 -7.65 9.67 -17.57
CA VAL A 48 -7.60 11.10 -17.89
C VAL A 48 -7.87 11.94 -16.65
N GLU A 49 -8.86 11.58 -15.85
CA GLU A 49 -9.17 12.23 -14.57
C GLU A 49 -8.01 12.09 -13.58
N GLU A 50 -7.44 10.89 -13.44
CA GLU A 50 -6.34 10.61 -12.52
C GLU A 50 -5.06 11.37 -12.90
N LEU A 51 -4.71 11.41 -14.18
CA LEU A 51 -3.57 12.19 -14.69
C LEU A 51 -3.75 13.68 -14.43
N THR A 52 -4.93 14.23 -14.73
CA THR A 52 -5.25 15.65 -14.50
C THR A 52 -5.12 15.99 -13.01
N TRP A 53 -5.62 15.11 -12.13
CA TRP A 53 -5.45 15.24 -10.69
C TRP A 53 -3.97 15.18 -10.27
N SER A 54 -3.20 14.22 -10.81
CA SER A 54 -1.78 14.02 -10.48
C SER A 54 -0.97 15.25 -10.85
N PHE A 55 -1.12 15.78 -12.07
CA PHE A 55 -0.49 17.02 -12.50
C PHE A 55 -0.92 18.22 -11.64
N GLY A 56 -2.18 18.26 -11.20
CA GLY A 56 -2.67 19.27 -10.28
C GLY A 56 -1.92 19.32 -8.94
N LYS A 57 -1.48 18.16 -8.43
CA LYS A 57 -0.90 18.01 -7.08
C LYS A 57 0.62 17.83 -7.05
N ASP A 58 1.23 17.35 -8.13
CA ASP A 58 2.65 17.03 -8.21
C ASP A 58 3.47 18.24 -8.68
N SER A 59 4.15 18.88 -7.73
CA SER A 59 5.04 20.00 -8.02
C SER A 59 6.32 19.58 -8.74
N ALA A 60 6.82 18.35 -8.55
CA ALA A 60 8.04 17.89 -9.22
C ALA A 60 7.80 17.70 -10.72
N ALA A 61 6.69 17.06 -11.09
CA ALA A 61 6.30 16.92 -12.50
C ALA A 61 6.09 18.28 -13.18
N LYS A 62 5.43 19.22 -12.51
CA LYS A 62 5.21 20.58 -13.02
C LYS A 62 6.51 21.30 -13.32
N VAL A 63 7.47 21.30 -12.40
CA VAL A 63 8.75 21.98 -12.63
C VAL A 63 9.54 21.38 -13.80
N LEU A 64 9.34 20.08 -14.10
CA LEU A 64 10.07 19.40 -15.17
C LEU A 64 9.43 19.53 -16.55
N ALA A 65 8.10 19.70 -16.65
CA ALA A 65 7.37 19.65 -17.92
C ALA A 65 6.10 20.52 -17.93
N GLU A 66 6.14 21.73 -17.36
CA GLU A 66 4.97 22.59 -17.16
C GLU A 66 4.18 22.85 -18.46
N GLN A 67 4.88 23.23 -19.53
CA GLN A 67 4.26 23.62 -20.79
C GLN A 67 3.58 22.43 -21.48
N GLU A 68 4.24 21.28 -21.47
CA GLU A 68 3.79 20.04 -22.07
C GLU A 68 2.60 19.47 -21.29
N ILE A 69 2.64 19.53 -19.95
CA ILE A 69 1.52 19.17 -19.09
C ILE A 69 0.32 20.09 -19.37
N ALA A 70 0.54 21.40 -19.48
CA ALA A 70 -0.54 22.34 -19.78
C ALA A 70 -1.15 22.10 -21.18
N SER A 71 -0.32 21.77 -22.17
CA SER A 71 -0.78 21.37 -23.51
C SER A 71 -1.63 20.10 -23.46
N LEU A 72 -1.14 19.06 -22.80
CA LEU A 72 -1.86 17.79 -22.66
C LEU A 72 -3.20 17.97 -21.94
N CYS A 73 -3.24 18.73 -20.85
CA CYS A 73 -4.48 19.04 -20.13
C CYS A 73 -5.51 19.78 -21.01
N LYS A 74 -5.08 20.59 -21.99
CA LYS A 74 -6.00 21.23 -22.94
C LYS A 74 -6.57 20.21 -23.92
N ILE A 75 -5.74 19.30 -24.43
CA ILE A 75 -6.15 18.22 -25.34
C ILE A 75 -7.16 17.30 -24.63
N MET A 76 -6.87 16.90 -23.40
CA MET A 76 -7.73 16.01 -22.60
C MET A 76 -9.11 16.62 -22.30
N LYS A 77 -9.22 17.96 -22.26
CA LYS A 77 -10.50 18.66 -22.08
C LYS A 77 -11.29 18.84 -23.37
N SER A 78 -10.66 18.68 -24.53
CA SER A 78 -11.35 18.76 -25.81
C SER A 78 -12.20 17.50 -26.04
N LYS A 79 -13.45 17.66 -26.46
CA LYS A 79 -14.32 16.53 -26.81
C LYS A 79 -13.75 15.82 -28.05
N GLY A 80 -13.51 14.51 -27.95
CA GLY A 80 -13.03 13.70 -29.07
C GLY A 80 -11.54 13.85 -29.38
N PHE A 81 -10.67 13.90 -28.36
CA PHE A 81 -9.23 13.96 -28.57
C PHE A 81 -8.71 12.74 -29.35
N SER A 82 -7.72 12.96 -30.21
CA SER A 82 -7.01 11.87 -30.90
C SER A 82 -6.14 11.11 -29.91
N ILE A 83 -6.29 9.78 -29.87
CA ILE A 83 -5.49 8.86 -29.06
C ILE A 83 -4.00 8.99 -29.43
N GLU A 84 -3.68 9.22 -30.71
CA GLU A 84 -2.30 9.40 -31.17
C GLU A 84 -1.68 10.70 -30.66
N ALA A 85 -2.45 11.78 -30.69
CA ALA A 85 -2.00 13.07 -30.15
C ALA A 85 -1.75 12.98 -28.64
N MET A 86 -2.66 12.31 -27.91
CA MET A 86 -2.51 12.07 -26.48
C MET A 86 -1.27 11.21 -26.18
N ALA A 87 -1.12 10.07 -26.83
CA ALA A 87 0.02 9.18 -26.63
C ALA A 87 1.36 9.88 -26.94
N SER A 88 1.40 10.72 -27.98
CA SER A 88 2.60 11.47 -28.36
C SER A 88 2.99 12.50 -27.28
N HIS A 89 2.03 13.24 -26.73
CA HIS A 89 2.26 14.16 -25.62
C HIS A 89 2.71 13.43 -24.35
N ILE A 90 2.07 12.30 -24.02
CA ILE A 90 2.45 11.51 -22.85
C ILE A 90 3.90 11.00 -22.99
N ARG A 91 4.30 10.51 -24.17
CA ARG A 91 5.69 10.09 -24.42
C ARG A 91 6.69 11.24 -24.23
N LEU A 92 6.35 12.44 -24.70
CA LEU A 92 7.19 13.64 -24.52
C LEU A 92 7.35 13.97 -23.03
N ILE A 93 6.24 14.05 -22.28
CA ILE A 93 6.26 14.33 -20.84
C ILE A 93 7.06 13.25 -20.11
N LEU A 94 6.83 11.98 -20.42
CA LEU A 94 7.55 10.87 -19.80
C LEU A 94 9.06 10.97 -20.04
N LYS A 95 9.49 11.38 -21.25
CA LYS A 95 10.90 11.60 -21.58
C LYS A 95 11.52 12.74 -20.76
N LEU A 96 10.79 13.83 -20.54
CA LEU A 96 11.24 14.97 -19.74
C LEU A 96 11.33 14.63 -18.25
N ILE A 97 10.33 13.91 -17.72
CA ILE A 97 10.22 13.65 -16.29
C ILE A 97 11.09 12.47 -15.84
N SER A 98 11.07 11.33 -16.55
CA SER A 98 11.55 10.04 -16.04
C SER A 98 12.99 10.06 -15.49
N ARG A 99 13.91 10.79 -16.14
CA ARG A 99 15.33 10.79 -15.75
C ARG A 99 15.60 11.67 -14.52
N ALA A 100 14.88 12.77 -14.36
CA ALA A 100 15.17 13.79 -13.36
C ALA A 100 14.17 13.80 -12.19
N TYR A 101 13.10 13.02 -12.27
CA TYR A 101 12.00 13.06 -11.31
C TYR A 101 12.44 12.79 -9.86
N LYS A 102 13.21 11.72 -9.65
CA LYS A 102 13.75 11.38 -8.33
C LYS A 102 14.58 12.52 -7.75
N SER A 103 15.58 12.99 -8.49
CA SER A 103 16.44 14.09 -8.06
C SER A 103 15.63 15.37 -7.79
N LYS A 104 14.58 15.62 -8.58
CA LYS A 104 13.76 16.82 -8.40
C LYS A 104 12.87 16.74 -7.15
N LEU A 105 12.30 15.57 -6.86
CA LEU A 105 11.59 15.33 -5.60
C LEU A 105 12.51 15.55 -4.40
N GLU A 106 13.73 15.00 -4.44
CA GLU A 106 14.72 15.17 -3.38
C GLU A 106 15.11 16.64 -3.18
N GLU A 107 15.38 17.37 -4.27
CA GLU A 107 15.69 18.80 -4.25
C GLU A 107 14.56 19.62 -3.61
N LEU A 108 13.30 19.37 -4.01
CA LEU A 108 12.13 20.06 -3.47
C LEU A 108 11.92 19.73 -1.98
N ILE A 109 12.10 18.47 -1.58
CA ILE A 109 11.99 18.09 -0.16
C ILE A 109 13.06 18.81 0.67
N LEU A 110 14.31 18.88 0.20
CA LEU A 110 15.40 19.57 0.89
C LEU A 110 15.16 21.09 0.95
N ALA A 111 14.58 21.69 -0.09
CA ALA A 111 14.24 23.11 -0.12
C ALA A 111 13.14 23.47 0.89
N CYS A 112 12.15 22.59 1.07
CA CYS A 112 11.04 22.79 1.99
C CYS A 112 11.36 22.42 3.45
N PHE A 113 12.40 21.62 3.69
CA PHE A 113 12.65 21.00 5.00
C PHE A 113 12.87 22.01 6.14
N ASP A 114 13.62 23.08 5.89
CA ASP A 114 13.94 24.08 6.93
C ASP A 114 12.84 25.13 7.12
N GLN A 115 11.77 25.10 6.31
CA GLN A 115 10.74 26.12 6.33
C GLN A 115 9.59 25.73 7.28
N GLN A 116 9.39 26.53 8.32
CA GLN A 116 8.47 26.24 9.43
C GLN A 116 7.01 26.03 8.99
N ASN A 117 6.58 26.65 7.87
CA ASN A 117 5.21 26.62 7.35
C ASN A 117 5.00 25.64 6.18
N GLN A 118 6.01 24.89 5.75
CA GLN A 118 5.90 24.00 4.57
C GLN A 118 5.71 22.52 4.90
N LYS A 119 5.34 22.19 6.13
CA LYS A 119 5.15 20.78 6.59
C LYS A 119 4.15 20.00 5.72
N ILE A 120 3.11 20.66 5.22
CA ILE A 120 2.11 20.06 4.33
C ILE A 120 2.72 19.71 2.97
N GLU A 121 3.53 20.61 2.41
CA GLU A 121 4.21 20.38 1.13
C GLU A 121 5.25 19.28 1.26
N VAL A 122 6.03 19.26 2.35
CA VAL A 122 6.94 18.15 2.66
C VAL A 122 6.18 16.82 2.72
N ARG A 123 4.99 16.78 3.34
CA ARG A 123 4.16 15.57 3.35
C ARG A 123 3.74 15.14 1.95
N LYS A 124 3.29 16.07 1.10
CA LYS A 124 2.87 15.76 -0.28
C LYS A 124 4.03 15.22 -1.11
N LEU A 125 5.17 15.92 -1.08
CA LEU A 125 6.40 15.52 -1.77
C LEU A 125 6.90 14.16 -1.29
N ALA A 126 6.91 13.93 0.02
CA ALA A 126 7.26 12.62 0.59
C ALA A 126 6.27 11.52 0.14
N GLY A 127 5.00 11.84 -0.04
CA GLY A 127 4.00 10.93 -0.61
C GLY A 127 4.34 10.54 -2.05
N PHE A 128 4.64 11.50 -2.92
CA PHE A 128 5.09 11.21 -4.29
C PHE A 128 6.43 10.47 -4.33
N TYR A 129 7.37 10.81 -3.44
CA TYR A 129 8.64 10.11 -3.33
C TYR A 129 8.48 8.65 -2.88
N CYS A 130 7.71 8.38 -1.82
CA CYS A 130 7.36 7.01 -1.42
C CYS A 130 6.72 6.23 -2.57
N SER A 131 5.77 6.85 -3.27
CA SER A 131 5.07 6.22 -4.39
C SER A 131 6.06 5.90 -5.51
N HIS A 132 6.96 6.84 -5.82
CA HIS A 132 7.99 6.65 -6.82
C HIS A 132 8.94 5.50 -6.49
N LEU A 133 9.41 5.39 -5.24
CA LEU A 133 10.27 4.28 -4.82
C LEU A 133 9.58 2.92 -5.01
N ILE A 134 8.31 2.81 -4.63
CA ILE A 134 7.54 1.57 -4.80
C ILE A 134 7.38 1.24 -6.29
N ASN A 135 7.05 2.24 -7.12
CA ASN A 135 6.88 2.05 -8.57
C ASN A 135 8.19 1.83 -9.33
N LEU A 136 9.33 2.24 -8.78
CA LEU A 136 10.66 1.85 -9.27
C LEU A 136 10.96 0.37 -9.01
N GLY A 137 10.30 -0.25 -8.03
CA GLY A 137 10.45 -1.67 -7.70
C GLY A 137 11.00 -1.94 -6.30
N TYR A 138 11.17 -0.91 -5.45
CA TYR A 138 11.56 -1.14 -4.05
C TYR A 138 10.41 -1.76 -3.26
N SER A 139 10.70 -2.84 -2.52
CA SER A 139 9.72 -3.43 -1.61
C SER A 139 9.37 -2.45 -0.49
N ARG A 140 8.08 -2.29 -0.24
CA ARG A 140 7.54 -1.37 0.79
C ARG A 140 8.11 -1.63 2.19
N ARG A 141 8.43 -2.89 2.51
CA ARG A 141 9.12 -3.29 3.74
C ARG A 141 10.52 -2.71 3.83
N HIS A 142 11.28 -2.75 2.74
CA HIS A 142 12.62 -2.19 2.71
C HIS A 142 12.59 -0.68 2.94
N VAL A 143 11.71 0.03 2.23
CA VAL A 143 11.56 1.48 2.43
C VAL A 143 11.21 1.81 3.89
N LEU A 144 10.33 1.01 4.51
CA LEU A 144 10.00 1.18 5.93
C LEU A 144 11.20 0.90 6.84
N SER A 145 11.94 -0.19 6.62
CA SER A 145 13.13 -0.53 7.41
C SER A 145 14.20 0.56 7.37
N VAL A 146 14.45 1.15 6.19
CA VAL A 146 15.41 2.25 6.03
C VAL A 146 14.89 3.52 6.71
N VAL A 147 13.59 3.78 6.67
CA VAL A 147 12.97 4.90 7.42
C VAL A 147 13.13 4.69 8.93
N ASP A 148 12.89 3.49 9.42
CA ASP A 148 13.00 3.16 10.85
C ASP A 148 14.46 3.26 11.32
N GLU A 149 15.40 2.70 10.55
CA GLU A 149 16.84 2.77 10.80
C GLU A 149 17.36 4.22 10.88
N PHE A 150 17.00 5.06 9.89
CA PHE A 150 17.53 6.43 9.83
C PHE A 150 16.86 7.42 10.78
N PHE A 151 15.59 7.18 11.17
CA PHE A 151 14.79 8.19 11.88
C PHE A 151 14.25 7.76 13.24
N PHE A 152 14.24 6.47 13.55
CA PHE A 152 13.55 5.93 14.72
C PHE A 152 14.37 4.93 15.55
N SER A 153 15.46 4.35 15.03
CA SER A 153 16.30 3.40 15.77
C SER A 153 17.10 4.04 16.91
N GLU A 154 17.47 5.31 16.79
CA GLU A 154 18.21 6.05 17.81
C GLU A 154 17.49 7.36 18.17
N ASP A 155 17.73 7.89 19.38
CA ASP A 155 17.22 9.19 19.80
C ASP A 155 17.95 10.32 19.05
N ILE A 156 17.38 10.75 17.93
CA ILE A 156 17.99 11.77 17.09
C ILE A 156 17.79 13.15 17.70
N GLN A 157 18.87 13.76 18.17
CA GLN A 157 18.83 15.13 18.71
C GLN A 157 18.68 16.20 17.63
N ARG A 158 19.22 15.99 16.41
CA ARG A 158 19.12 16.96 15.30
C ARG A 158 19.17 16.29 13.93
N ILE A 159 18.10 16.47 13.15
CA ILE A 159 18.06 16.08 11.73
C ILE A 159 18.37 17.33 10.90
N GLY A 160 19.37 17.23 10.02
CA GLY A 160 19.69 18.28 9.04
C GLY A 160 19.58 17.79 7.61
N ARG A 161 19.77 18.70 6.65
CA ARG A 161 19.78 18.37 5.20
C ARG A 161 20.78 17.26 4.87
N SER A 162 21.93 17.21 5.53
CA SER A 162 22.95 16.18 5.31
C SER A 162 22.45 14.77 5.64
N THR A 163 21.70 14.61 6.74
CA THR A 163 21.06 13.33 7.12
C THR A 163 20.03 12.90 6.08
N LEU A 164 19.19 13.83 5.61
CA LEU A 164 18.23 13.55 4.53
C LEU A 164 18.92 13.18 3.22
N SER A 165 20.00 13.87 2.85
CA SER A 165 20.78 13.52 1.67
C SER A 165 21.43 12.14 1.78
N LYS A 166 21.86 11.72 2.98
CA LYS A 166 22.34 10.34 3.21
C LYS A 166 21.20 9.33 3.03
N PHE A 167 20.04 9.60 3.62
CA PHE A 167 18.84 8.77 3.46
C PHE A 167 18.45 8.59 1.98
N PHE A 168 18.46 9.65 1.17
CA PHE A 168 18.13 9.55 -0.25
C PHE A 168 19.12 8.74 -1.09
N ARG A 169 20.39 8.63 -0.63
CA ARG A 169 21.42 7.85 -1.31
C ARG A 169 21.23 6.35 -1.17
N GLU A 170 20.53 5.88 -0.14
CA GLU A 170 20.21 4.46 0.02
C GLU A 170 19.36 3.92 -1.14
N PHE A 171 18.52 4.80 -1.70
CA PHE A 171 17.70 4.49 -2.86
C PHE A 171 18.42 4.95 -4.13
N ASP A 172 19.36 4.17 -4.65
CA ASP A 172 20.11 4.51 -5.88
C ASP A 172 19.39 4.14 -7.19
N GLY A 173 18.29 3.39 -7.11
CA GLY A 173 17.54 2.88 -8.25
C GLY A 173 18.32 1.84 -9.08
N LYS A 174 19.36 1.23 -8.51
CA LYS A 174 20.21 0.27 -9.21
C LYS A 174 20.05 -1.12 -8.64
N GLU A 175 19.96 -2.10 -9.53
CA GLU A 175 19.92 -3.51 -9.13
C GLU A 175 21.25 -3.94 -8.53
N LYS A 176 21.16 -4.67 -7.43
CA LYS A 176 22.25 -5.25 -6.67
C LYS A 176 22.06 -6.77 -6.70
N ARG A 177 23.18 -7.50 -6.67
CA ARG A 177 23.16 -8.96 -6.62
C ARG A 177 23.08 -9.44 -5.17
N PHE A 178 22.12 -10.31 -4.92
CA PHE A 178 21.85 -10.93 -3.63
C PHE A 178 21.95 -12.45 -3.75
N ILE A 179 22.36 -13.09 -2.66
CA ILE A 179 22.30 -14.52 -2.46
C ILE A 179 21.19 -14.74 -1.42
N VAL A 180 20.20 -15.56 -1.79
CA VAL A 180 19.10 -15.92 -0.92
C VAL A 180 19.26 -17.38 -0.54
N LEU A 181 19.22 -17.65 0.77
CA LEU A 181 19.25 -18.97 1.36
C LEU A 181 17.86 -19.30 1.89
N ALA A 182 17.26 -20.37 1.35
CA ALA A 182 15.94 -20.83 1.76
C ALA A 182 16.01 -22.29 2.22
N ALA A 183 15.57 -22.56 3.44
CA ALA A 183 15.44 -23.93 3.95
C ALA A 183 14.25 -24.63 3.28
N VAL A 184 14.45 -25.83 2.75
CA VAL A 184 13.49 -26.62 1.97
C VAL A 184 13.44 -28.08 2.44
N THR A 185 12.33 -28.76 2.18
CA THR A 185 12.22 -30.20 2.42
C THR A 185 13.23 -30.98 1.56
N ARG A 186 13.58 -32.20 2.00
CA ARG A 186 14.51 -33.07 1.26
C ARG A 186 14.01 -33.37 -0.15
N ASP A 187 12.72 -33.68 -0.30
CA ASP A 187 12.11 -34.01 -1.60
C ASP A 187 12.16 -32.83 -2.56
N LEU A 188 11.79 -31.63 -2.08
CA LEU A 188 11.88 -30.39 -2.84
C LEU A 188 13.34 -30.08 -3.22
N GLY A 189 14.28 -30.25 -2.29
CA GLY A 189 15.71 -30.10 -2.57
C GLY A 189 16.19 -31.03 -3.69
N ALA A 190 15.88 -32.33 -3.62
CA ALA A 190 16.25 -33.29 -4.65
C ALA A 190 15.62 -32.97 -6.02
N TYR A 191 14.35 -32.53 -6.01
CA TYR A 191 13.65 -32.06 -7.21
C TYR A 191 14.34 -30.84 -7.83
N LEU A 192 14.62 -29.80 -7.04
CA LEU A 192 15.29 -28.58 -7.50
C LEU A 192 16.71 -28.86 -7.99
N GLN A 193 17.44 -29.76 -7.34
CA GLN A 193 18.79 -30.14 -7.77
C GLN A 193 18.79 -30.77 -9.17
N ARG A 194 17.78 -31.60 -9.50
CA ARG A 194 17.60 -32.17 -10.86
C ARG A 194 17.26 -31.11 -11.91
N LEU A 195 16.67 -29.99 -11.50
CA LEU A 195 16.44 -28.82 -12.36
C LEU A 195 17.68 -27.92 -12.52
N GLY A 196 18.80 -28.26 -11.86
CA GLY A 196 20.05 -27.52 -11.93
C GLY A 196 20.21 -26.42 -10.88
N TYR A 197 19.34 -26.36 -9.86
CA TYR A 197 19.54 -25.45 -8.73
C TYR A 197 20.62 -25.95 -7.77
N VAL A 198 21.29 -25.02 -7.09
CA VAL A 198 22.31 -25.33 -6.09
C VAL A 198 21.63 -25.59 -4.74
N ILE A 199 21.71 -26.84 -4.29
CA ILE A 199 21.21 -27.28 -2.99
C ILE A 199 22.39 -27.78 -2.16
N ARG A 200 22.44 -27.38 -0.89
CA ARG A 200 23.44 -27.84 0.07
C ARG A 200 22.78 -28.27 1.39
N PRO A 201 23.36 -29.22 2.14
CA PRO A 201 22.91 -29.50 3.50
C PRO A 201 23.09 -28.28 4.41
N MET A 202 22.26 -28.17 5.45
CA MET A 202 22.32 -27.04 6.41
C MET A 202 23.67 -26.92 7.13
N GLU A 203 24.39 -28.03 7.30
CA GLU A 203 25.70 -28.11 7.96
C GLU A 203 26.84 -27.40 7.19
N ASP A 204 26.64 -27.08 5.91
CA ASP A 204 27.66 -26.44 5.06
C ASP A 204 27.73 -24.90 5.21
N PHE A 205 26.87 -24.31 6.05
CA PHE A 205 26.69 -22.86 6.17
C PHE A 205 27.24 -22.30 7.47
N GLU A 206 27.45 -20.98 7.52
CA GLU A 206 27.95 -20.29 8.71
C GLU A 206 26.90 -20.23 9.83
N ASP A 207 27.34 -20.12 11.08
CA ASP A 207 26.45 -20.10 12.26
C ASP A 207 25.34 -19.03 12.15
N GLU A 208 25.64 -17.82 11.66
CA GLU A 208 24.65 -16.75 11.47
C GLU A 208 23.53 -17.14 10.49
N GLN A 209 23.89 -17.90 9.44
CA GLN A 209 22.97 -18.36 8.41
C GLN A 209 22.10 -19.49 8.96
N ILE A 210 22.70 -20.41 9.72
CA ILE A 210 22.01 -21.50 10.39
C ILE A 210 21.01 -20.95 11.41
N ASP A 211 21.45 -20.04 12.28
CA ASP A 211 20.61 -19.38 13.29
C ASP A 211 19.38 -18.72 12.64
N THR A 212 19.59 -18.03 11.52
CA THR A 212 18.50 -17.40 10.76
C THR A 212 17.49 -18.43 10.26
N LEU A 213 17.96 -19.55 9.70
CA LEU A 213 17.10 -20.58 9.14
C LEU A 213 16.37 -21.39 10.23
N GLN A 214 16.97 -21.54 11.41
CA GLN A 214 16.36 -22.18 12.58
C GLN A 214 15.25 -21.36 13.22
N LEU A 215 15.11 -20.07 12.91
CA LEU A 215 13.93 -19.28 13.28
C LEU A 215 12.61 -19.82 12.69
N ASN A 216 12.67 -20.72 11.71
CA ASN A 216 11.49 -21.37 11.15
C ASN A 216 10.89 -22.38 12.16
N PRO A 217 9.57 -22.32 12.45
CA PRO A 217 8.92 -23.23 13.41
C PRO A 217 9.09 -24.73 13.09
N SER A 218 9.21 -25.07 11.80
CA SER A 218 9.35 -26.45 11.30
C SER A 218 10.76 -26.75 10.77
N HIS A 219 11.80 -26.14 11.34
CA HIS A 219 13.18 -26.28 10.83
C HIS A 219 13.67 -27.73 10.78
N GLU A 220 13.22 -28.60 11.70
CA GLU A 220 13.55 -30.04 11.71
C GLU A 220 13.14 -30.76 10.41
N ASN A 221 12.07 -30.30 9.77
CA ASN A 221 11.56 -30.87 8.51
C ASN A 221 12.21 -30.25 7.25
N LEU A 222 13.14 -29.30 7.42
CA LEU A 222 13.76 -28.53 6.34
C LEU A 222 15.30 -28.73 6.30
N PRO A 223 15.79 -29.95 6.04
CA PRO A 223 17.22 -30.29 6.17
C PRO A 223 18.10 -29.76 5.03
N ALA A 224 17.50 -29.33 3.91
CA ALA A 224 18.23 -28.87 2.73
C ALA A 224 18.09 -27.35 2.57
N VAL A 225 19.11 -26.71 2.02
CA VAL A 225 19.13 -25.26 1.78
C VAL A 225 19.32 -25.00 0.29
N LEU A 226 18.36 -24.27 -0.28
CA LEU A 226 18.45 -23.70 -1.62
C LEU A 226 19.30 -22.44 -1.60
N VAL A 227 20.33 -22.40 -2.45
CA VAL A 227 21.17 -21.23 -2.69
C VAL A 227 20.83 -20.64 -4.05
N ILE A 228 20.28 -19.43 -4.09
CA ILE A 228 19.94 -18.75 -5.34
C ILE A 228 20.51 -17.35 -5.38
N GLN A 229 21.09 -16.98 -6.54
CA GLN A 229 21.57 -15.63 -6.78
C GLN A 229 20.55 -14.85 -7.61
N LEU A 230 20.08 -13.72 -7.09
CA LEU A 230 19.07 -12.87 -7.73
C LEU A 230 19.56 -11.42 -7.84
N SER A 231 19.10 -10.70 -8.85
CA SER A 231 19.36 -9.25 -9.01
C SER A 231 18.09 -8.48 -8.69
N HIS A 232 18.13 -7.63 -7.66
CA HIS A 232 16.99 -6.82 -7.22
C HIS A 232 17.46 -5.47 -6.67
N LEU A 233 16.54 -4.53 -6.49
CA LEU A 233 16.84 -3.24 -5.85
C LEU A 233 17.12 -3.36 -4.36
N ASP A 234 16.48 -4.33 -3.70
CA ASP A 234 16.54 -4.52 -2.25
C ASP A 234 16.46 -6.00 -1.80
N PRO A 235 16.87 -6.30 -0.56
CA PRO A 235 16.86 -7.67 -0.02
C PRO A 235 15.46 -8.30 0.08
N HIS A 236 14.42 -7.53 0.36
CA HIS A 236 13.06 -8.06 0.47
C HIS A 236 12.52 -8.45 -0.91
N GLY A 237 12.79 -7.65 -1.95
CA GLY A 237 12.47 -7.99 -3.34
C GLY A 237 13.12 -9.31 -3.77
N ALA A 238 14.41 -9.52 -3.45
CA ALA A 238 15.10 -10.78 -3.74
C ALA A 238 14.44 -11.99 -3.04
N MET A 239 14.09 -11.85 -1.76
CA MET A 239 13.37 -12.88 -1.02
C MET A 239 11.99 -13.18 -1.63
N ASP A 240 11.22 -12.15 -1.98
CA ASP A 240 9.89 -12.29 -2.57
C ASP A 240 9.94 -13.03 -3.91
N SER A 241 10.95 -12.75 -4.76
CA SER A 241 11.15 -13.48 -6.01
C SER A 241 11.60 -14.93 -5.83
N CYS A 242 12.46 -15.21 -4.84
CA CYS A 242 12.76 -16.60 -4.46
C CYS A 242 11.49 -17.34 -4.02
N TYR A 243 10.65 -16.69 -3.22
CA TYR A 243 9.39 -17.28 -2.76
C TYR A 243 8.40 -17.52 -3.92
N GLN A 244 8.28 -16.58 -4.87
CA GLN A 244 7.45 -16.75 -6.06
C GLN A 244 7.91 -17.93 -6.90
N MET A 245 9.23 -18.07 -7.09
CA MET A 245 9.82 -19.20 -7.79
C MET A 245 9.48 -20.53 -7.09
N LEU A 246 9.70 -20.64 -5.79
CA LEU A 246 9.33 -21.83 -5.00
C LEU A 246 7.82 -22.14 -5.09
N SER A 247 6.97 -21.11 -5.06
CA SER A 247 5.53 -21.27 -5.21
C SER A 247 5.14 -21.77 -6.60
N ALA A 248 5.84 -21.34 -7.66
CA ALA A 248 5.63 -21.86 -9.01
C ALA A 248 6.05 -23.33 -9.12
N GLN A 249 7.19 -23.70 -8.52
CA GLN A 249 7.64 -25.10 -8.48
C GLN A 249 6.66 -26.00 -7.72
N ARG A 250 6.09 -25.50 -6.62
CA ARG A 250 5.01 -26.20 -5.91
C ARG A 250 3.78 -26.43 -6.78
N ALA A 251 3.38 -25.44 -7.57
CA ALA A 251 2.24 -25.58 -8.47
C ALA A 251 2.48 -26.67 -9.53
N ILE A 252 3.71 -26.77 -10.06
CA ILE A 252 4.10 -27.83 -11.00
C ILE A 252 4.07 -29.20 -10.30
N ALA A 253 4.59 -29.29 -9.07
CA ALA A 253 4.58 -30.53 -8.31
C ALA A 253 3.16 -31.07 -8.02
N TYR A 254 2.15 -30.19 -7.91
CA TYR A 254 0.75 -30.61 -7.77
C TYR A 254 0.14 -31.22 -9.05
N LEU A 255 0.80 -31.10 -10.20
CA LEU A 255 0.38 -31.79 -11.41
C LEU A 255 0.77 -33.27 -11.40
N ASP A 256 1.65 -33.69 -10.48
CA ASP A 256 2.03 -35.08 -10.33
C ASP A 256 0.90 -35.89 -9.65
N PRO A 257 0.48 -37.04 -10.22
CA PRO A 257 -0.60 -37.86 -9.66
C PRO A 257 -0.35 -38.40 -8.25
N TYR A 258 0.92 -38.58 -7.87
CA TYR A 258 1.31 -39.14 -6.57
C TYR A 258 1.58 -38.07 -5.52
N GLY A 259 1.80 -36.83 -5.96
CA GLY A 259 2.08 -35.68 -5.11
C GLY A 259 3.49 -35.73 -4.50
N MET A 260 4.00 -34.56 -4.14
CA MET A 260 5.32 -34.39 -3.51
C MET A 260 5.19 -33.48 -2.29
N GLN A 261 5.93 -33.76 -1.22
CA GLN A 261 5.99 -32.83 -0.08
C GLN A 261 6.81 -31.59 -0.44
N VAL A 262 6.12 -30.50 -0.72
CA VAL A 262 6.72 -29.23 -1.12
C VAL A 262 6.50 -28.19 -0.05
N GLU A 263 7.45 -28.10 0.87
CA GLU A 263 7.46 -27.10 1.93
C GLU A 263 8.82 -26.38 2.00
N TRP A 264 8.79 -25.15 2.49
CA TRP A 264 9.98 -24.33 2.70
C TRP A 264 9.78 -23.38 3.88
N GLY A 265 10.89 -22.90 4.45
CA GLY A 265 10.91 -21.94 5.53
C GLY A 265 10.39 -20.56 5.08
N HIS A 266 9.58 -19.93 5.92
CA HIS A 266 9.11 -18.56 5.66
C HIS A 266 10.19 -17.51 5.96
N THR A 267 11.14 -17.84 6.83
CA THR A 267 12.34 -17.03 7.08
C THR A 267 13.47 -17.48 6.17
N MET A 268 13.99 -16.54 5.39
CA MET A 268 15.13 -16.73 4.49
C MET A 268 16.27 -15.81 4.92
N HIS A 269 17.50 -16.26 4.72
CA HIS A 269 18.69 -15.44 4.94
C HIS A 269 19.11 -14.80 3.61
N VAL A 270 19.25 -13.47 3.58
CA VAL A 270 19.60 -12.73 2.36
C VAL A 270 20.89 -11.96 2.56
N THR A 271 21.91 -12.29 1.78
CA THR A 271 23.20 -11.60 1.76
C THR A 271 23.39 -10.86 0.45
N ARG A 272 24.01 -9.69 0.51
CA ARG A 272 24.50 -9.05 -0.72
C ARG A 272 25.80 -9.74 -1.13
N LEU A 273 26.03 -9.98 -2.42
CA LEU A 273 27.15 -10.80 -2.93
C LEU A 273 28.57 -10.33 -2.50
N ARG A 274 28.72 -9.10 -2.00
CA ARG A 274 29.99 -8.54 -1.50
C ARG A 274 29.94 -8.17 -0.01
N ALA A 275 28.83 -8.43 0.67
CA ALA A 275 28.69 -8.16 2.10
C ALA A 275 29.09 -9.41 2.88
N GLN A 276 29.70 -9.18 4.05
CA GLN A 276 30.08 -10.24 4.99
C GLN A 276 28.91 -10.65 5.90
N GLN A 277 27.89 -9.80 6.03
CA GLN A 277 26.72 -10.03 6.88
C GLN A 277 25.44 -10.03 6.06
N GLY A 278 24.47 -10.85 6.50
CA GLY A 278 23.17 -10.98 5.88
C GLY A 278 22.05 -10.41 6.73
N VAL A 279 20.84 -10.48 6.21
CA VAL A 279 19.63 -10.10 6.94
C VAL A 279 18.67 -11.27 6.94
N ALA A 280 18.16 -11.60 8.12
CA ALA A 280 17.05 -12.52 8.30
C ALA A 280 15.74 -11.85 7.87
N ILE A 281 15.08 -12.41 6.85
CA ILE A 281 13.82 -11.85 6.34
C ILE A 281 12.74 -12.93 6.41
N THR A 282 11.76 -12.71 7.29
CA THR A 282 10.55 -13.54 7.37
C THR A 282 9.46 -13.02 6.45
N LYS A 283 8.91 -13.89 5.60
CA LYS A 283 7.70 -13.61 4.87
C LYS A 283 6.51 -13.56 5.82
N GLY A 284 6.21 -12.37 6.32
CA GLY A 284 4.94 -12.10 6.98
C GLY A 284 3.85 -11.74 5.97
N ASP A 285 2.60 -11.79 6.40
CA ASP A 285 1.53 -11.04 5.76
C ASP A 285 1.73 -9.55 6.10
N PHE A 286 2.33 -8.79 5.19
CA PHE A 286 2.48 -7.34 5.35
C PHE A 286 1.10 -6.65 5.57
N LEU A 287 0.04 -7.26 5.04
CA LEU A 287 -1.36 -6.83 5.21
C LEU A 287 -1.99 -7.27 6.54
N SER A 288 -1.52 -8.36 7.17
CA SER A 288 -2.00 -8.85 8.47
C SER A 288 -1.26 -8.22 9.65
N ALA A 289 -0.30 -7.31 9.40
CA ALA A 289 0.46 -6.57 10.42
C ALA A 289 -0.36 -5.57 11.24
N ARG A 290 -1.70 -5.70 11.29
CA ARG A 290 -2.41 -5.26 12.48
C ARG A 290 -1.99 -6.28 13.51
N LYS A 291 -1.04 -5.93 14.40
CA LYS A 291 -0.95 -6.59 15.72
C LYS A 291 -2.41 -6.72 16.11
N ARG A 292 -2.92 -7.97 16.17
CA ARG A 292 -4.24 -8.22 16.71
C ARG A 292 -4.11 -7.58 18.07
N THR A 293 -4.62 -6.35 18.22
CA THR A 293 -4.90 -5.87 19.56
C THR A 293 -5.68 -7.03 20.11
N ALA A 294 -5.28 -7.50 21.28
CA ALA A 294 -6.10 -8.39 22.06
C ALA A 294 -7.35 -7.58 22.42
N SER A 295 -8.17 -7.26 21.40
CA SER A 295 -9.59 -7.06 21.48
C SER A 295 -10.00 -8.26 22.28
N ALA A 296 -10.36 -7.99 23.52
CA ALA A 296 -10.84 -8.95 24.47
C ALA A 296 -11.69 -10.00 23.76
N LYS A 297 -11.64 -11.24 24.26
CA LYS A 297 -12.60 -12.28 23.91
C LYS A 297 -14.00 -11.77 24.29
N THR A 298 -14.62 -10.92 23.46
CA THR A 298 -15.89 -10.28 23.79
C THR A 298 -17.03 -10.96 23.02
N PRO A 299 -18.07 -11.48 23.70
CA PRO A 299 -19.28 -12.03 23.06
C PRO A 299 -20.03 -11.00 22.20
N ILE A 300 -19.64 -9.72 22.27
CA ILE A 300 -20.15 -8.64 21.43
C ILE A 300 -19.79 -8.86 19.96
N ARG A 301 -18.58 -9.33 19.65
CA ARG A 301 -18.11 -9.45 18.26
C ARG A 301 -18.80 -10.60 17.52
N SER A 302 -18.98 -11.73 18.19
CA SER A 302 -19.80 -12.84 17.67
C SER A 302 -21.24 -12.39 17.49
N LYS A 303 -21.83 -11.66 18.45
CA LYS A 303 -23.18 -11.10 18.32
C LYS A 303 -23.32 -10.14 17.13
N THR A 304 -22.32 -9.28 16.87
CA THR A 304 -22.32 -8.40 15.69
C THR A 304 -22.26 -9.20 14.38
N ILE A 305 -21.40 -10.21 14.31
CA ILE A 305 -21.30 -11.10 13.13
C ILE A 305 -22.61 -11.87 12.93
N SER A 306 -23.19 -12.43 14.00
CA SER A 306 -24.47 -13.13 13.93
C SER A 306 -25.62 -12.21 13.50
N ASN A 307 -25.66 -10.96 13.96
CA ASN A 307 -26.66 -9.99 13.52
C ASN A 307 -26.48 -9.61 12.05
N TYR A 308 -25.24 -9.48 11.57
CA TYR A 308 -24.96 -9.20 10.17
C TYR A 308 -25.32 -10.39 9.27
N ALA A 309 -24.98 -11.62 9.69
CA ALA A 309 -25.38 -12.84 9.02
C ALA A 309 -26.91 -12.96 8.96
N ARG A 310 -27.60 -12.71 10.09
CA ARG A 310 -29.05 -12.69 10.15
C ARG A 310 -29.65 -11.65 9.20
N SER A 311 -29.14 -10.42 9.19
CA SER A 311 -29.66 -9.38 8.29
C SER A 311 -29.45 -9.73 6.81
N ILE A 312 -28.37 -10.44 6.48
CA ILE A 312 -28.14 -10.96 5.13
C ILE A 312 -29.15 -12.06 4.80
N SER A 313 -29.47 -12.95 5.73
CA SER A 313 -30.42 -14.03 5.51
C SER A 313 -31.89 -13.57 5.46
N GLU A 314 -32.25 -12.48 6.15
CA GLU A 314 -33.64 -12.02 6.29
C GLU A 314 -34.04 -10.93 5.28
N ASN A 315 -33.10 -10.09 4.82
CA ASN A 315 -33.44 -8.88 4.05
C ASN A 315 -33.36 -9.04 2.52
N PHE A 316 -32.97 -10.22 2.02
CA PHE A 316 -32.77 -10.46 0.59
C PHE A 316 -33.61 -11.63 0.11
N ASP A 317 -34.07 -11.58 -1.14
CA ASP A 317 -34.67 -12.72 -1.82
C ASP A 317 -33.63 -13.83 -2.08
N ALA A 318 -34.09 -15.05 -2.34
CA ALA A 318 -33.21 -16.21 -2.50
C ALA A 318 -32.13 -16.02 -3.60
N PRO A 319 -32.45 -15.50 -4.80
CA PRO A 319 -31.44 -15.20 -5.82
C PRO A 319 -30.39 -14.17 -5.39
N SER A 320 -30.79 -13.08 -4.73
CA SER A 320 -29.84 -12.06 -4.24
C SER A 320 -28.96 -12.60 -3.12
N THR A 321 -29.52 -13.44 -2.25
CA THR A 321 -28.78 -14.12 -1.18
C THR A 321 -27.71 -15.04 -1.76
N GLU A 322 -28.05 -15.81 -2.80
CA GLU A 322 -27.09 -16.69 -3.48
C GLU A 322 -25.95 -15.91 -4.14
N ARG A 323 -26.26 -14.83 -4.86
CA ARG A 323 -25.24 -13.93 -5.45
C ARG A 323 -24.31 -13.35 -4.40
N LEU A 324 -24.86 -12.85 -3.29
CA LEU A 324 -24.09 -12.29 -2.19
C LEU A 324 -23.18 -13.35 -1.55
N LEU A 325 -23.70 -14.56 -1.27
CA LEU A 325 -22.89 -15.64 -0.72
C LEU A 325 -21.80 -16.11 -1.68
N SER A 326 -22.09 -16.19 -2.98
CA SER A 326 -21.10 -16.49 -4.02
C SER A 326 -20.00 -15.44 -4.05
N SER A 327 -20.36 -14.14 -4.07
CA SER A 327 -19.41 -13.03 -3.98
C SER A 327 -18.54 -13.10 -2.72
N ILE A 328 -19.13 -13.37 -1.55
CA ILE A 328 -18.39 -13.52 -0.29
C ILE A 328 -17.40 -14.68 -0.35
N ARG A 329 -17.78 -15.83 -0.94
CA ARG A 329 -16.88 -16.99 -1.11
C ARG A 329 -15.71 -16.64 -2.02
N THR A 330 -15.96 -16.00 -3.16
CA THR A 330 -14.91 -15.57 -4.09
C THR A 330 -13.99 -14.53 -3.44
N ALA A 331 -14.53 -13.58 -2.68
CA ALA A 331 -13.74 -12.63 -1.91
C ALA A 331 -12.90 -13.29 -0.80
N ALA A 332 -13.40 -14.38 -0.19
CA ALA A 332 -12.64 -15.16 0.78
C ALA A 332 -11.47 -15.90 0.12
N LEU A 333 -11.66 -16.46 -1.08
CA LEU A 333 -10.58 -17.06 -1.89
C LEU A 333 -9.52 -16.03 -2.28
N ALA A 334 -9.95 -14.82 -2.66
CA ALA A 334 -9.04 -13.71 -2.92
C ALA A 334 -8.16 -13.40 -1.71
N ARG A 335 -8.70 -13.48 -0.49
CA ARG A 335 -7.93 -13.20 0.74
C ARG A 335 -6.91 -14.28 1.08
N THR A 336 -7.15 -15.53 0.73
CA THR A 336 -6.26 -16.66 1.06
C THR A 336 -5.25 -16.98 -0.04
N SER A 337 -5.42 -16.43 -1.24
CA SER A 337 -4.45 -16.60 -2.34
C SER A 337 -3.09 -15.99 -2.00
N GLY A 338 -2.00 -16.71 -2.29
CA GLY A 338 -0.62 -16.23 -2.14
C GLY A 338 -0.08 -15.42 -3.33
N SER A 339 -0.76 -15.46 -4.48
CA SER A 339 -0.38 -14.70 -5.69
C SER A 339 -1.24 -13.43 -5.80
N PRO A 340 -0.62 -12.23 -5.89
CA PRO A 340 -1.34 -10.96 -6.04
C PRO A 340 -2.28 -10.94 -7.25
N GLU A 341 -1.90 -11.58 -8.36
CA GLU A 341 -2.69 -11.66 -9.59
C GLU A 341 -4.00 -12.40 -9.33
N ASN A 342 -3.92 -13.57 -8.69
CA ASN A 342 -5.08 -14.36 -8.31
C ASN A 342 -5.94 -13.65 -7.26
N GLN A 343 -5.32 -12.88 -6.35
CA GLN A 343 -6.07 -12.03 -5.40
C GLN A 343 -6.90 -10.99 -6.15
N LEU A 344 -6.31 -10.29 -7.13
CA LEU A 344 -6.98 -9.25 -7.91
C LEU A 344 -8.09 -9.82 -8.79
N ILE A 345 -7.83 -10.92 -9.52
CA ILE A 345 -8.82 -11.58 -10.37
C ILE A 345 -10.00 -12.06 -9.51
N SER A 346 -9.73 -12.76 -8.40
CA SER A 346 -10.79 -13.25 -7.52
C SER A 346 -11.58 -12.11 -6.89
N LEU A 347 -10.91 -11.02 -6.49
CA LEU A 347 -11.59 -9.84 -5.95
C LEU A 347 -12.48 -9.16 -6.99
N TRP A 348 -12.00 -9.04 -8.23
CA TRP A 348 -12.77 -8.50 -9.33
C TRP A 348 -13.98 -9.38 -9.67
N SER A 349 -13.80 -10.69 -9.79
CA SER A 349 -14.91 -11.63 -9.99
C SER A 349 -15.94 -11.56 -8.85
N ALA A 350 -15.51 -11.36 -7.60
CA ALA A 350 -16.42 -11.18 -6.48
C ALA A 350 -17.30 -9.92 -6.64
N VAL A 351 -16.74 -8.85 -7.20
CA VAL A 351 -17.47 -7.62 -7.51
C VAL A 351 -18.47 -7.85 -8.65
N GLU A 352 -18.05 -8.51 -9.72
CA GLU A 352 -18.92 -8.78 -10.87
C GLU A 352 -20.12 -9.67 -10.52
N VAL A 353 -19.92 -10.66 -9.63
CA VAL A 353 -21.00 -11.52 -9.15
C VAL A 353 -21.99 -10.75 -8.26
N LEU A 354 -21.52 -9.75 -7.52
CA LEU A 354 -22.35 -9.00 -6.58
C LEU A 354 -23.22 -7.96 -7.29
N LEU A 355 -22.71 -7.35 -8.35
CA LEU A 355 -23.30 -6.19 -9.00
C LEU A 355 -23.96 -6.57 -10.33
N SER A 356 -24.93 -5.77 -10.75
CA SER A 356 -25.58 -5.97 -12.06
C SER A 356 -24.58 -5.85 -13.20
N GLU A 357 -24.80 -6.59 -14.29
CA GLU A 357 -23.96 -6.50 -15.47
C GLU A 357 -24.14 -5.16 -16.20
N PRO A 358 -23.07 -4.61 -16.81
CA PRO A 358 -23.16 -3.42 -17.65
C PRO A 358 -23.93 -3.73 -18.92
N LYS A 359 -24.73 -2.77 -19.40
CA LYS A 359 -25.46 -2.88 -20.68
C LYS A 359 -24.65 -2.30 -21.83
N ASP A 360 -24.47 -0.97 -21.83
CA ASP A 360 -23.90 -0.23 -22.97
C ASP A 360 -22.60 0.53 -22.61
N GLU A 361 -22.16 0.48 -21.36
CA GLU A 361 -20.97 1.20 -20.88
C GLU A 361 -19.81 0.26 -20.55
N ALA A 362 -18.59 0.82 -20.51
CA ALA A 362 -17.40 0.05 -20.17
C ALA A 362 -17.51 -0.52 -18.75
N ARG A 363 -17.18 -1.81 -18.58
CA ARG A 363 -17.37 -2.55 -17.31
C ARG A 363 -16.79 -1.81 -16.09
N ILE A 364 -15.60 -1.23 -16.22
CA ILE A 364 -14.94 -0.51 -15.12
C ILE A 364 -15.70 0.76 -14.72
N VAL A 365 -16.27 1.49 -15.68
CA VAL A 365 -17.03 2.73 -15.44
C VAL A 365 -18.35 2.39 -14.74
N HIS A 366 -19.05 1.37 -15.24
CA HIS A 366 -20.27 0.84 -14.63
C HIS A 366 -20.07 0.45 -13.17
N TYR A 367 -19.11 -0.45 -12.90
CA TYR A 367 -18.90 -0.93 -11.54
C TYR A 367 -18.37 0.15 -10.61
N ALA A 368 -17.54 1.09 -11.11
CA ALA A 368 -17.12 2.24 -10.32
C ALA A 368 -18.31 3.12 -9.91
N SER A 369 -19.27 3.35 -10.80
CA SER A 369 -20.47 4.15 -10.51
C SER A 369 -21.37 3.51 -9.44
N LEU A 370 -21.43 2.18 -9.39
CA LEU A 370 -22.19 1.43 -8.39
C LEU A 370 -21.48 1.36 -7.02
N ILE A 371 -20.17 1.18 -7.02
CA ILE A 371 -19.38 0.96 -5.79
C ILE A 371 -19.03 2.26 -5.09
N ALA A 372 -18.63 3.30 -5.84
CA ALA A 372 -18.11 4.53 -5.27
C ALA A 372 -19.09 5.20 -4.27
N PRO A 373 -20.40 5.33 -4.55
CA PRO A 373 -21.35 5.91 -3.59
C PRO A 373 -21.43 5.13 -2.27
N CYS A 374 -21.35 3.79 -2.35
CA CYS A 374 -21.37 2.92 -1.18
C CYS A 374 -20.13 3.11 -0.30
N ILE A 375 -18.95 3.25 -0.91
CA ILE A 375 -17.69 3.49 -0.21
C ILE A 375 -17.66 4.91 0.38
N VAL A 376 -18.03 5.92 -0.42
CA VAL A 376 -17.96 7.34 -0.06
C VAL A 376 -18.94 7.68 1.06
N SER A 377 -20.17 7.16 1.03
CA SER A 377 -21.17 7.42 2.09
C SER A 377 -20.71 7.03 3.49
N ARG A 378 -19.85 6.01 3.61
CA ARG A 378 -19.26 5.57 4.88
C ARG A 378 -17.89 6.19 5.15
N HIS A 379 -17.25 6.79 4.14
CA HIS A 379 -15.89 7.28 4.23
C HIS A 379 -15.72 8.31 5.35
N SER A 380 -16.57 9.33 5.40
CA SER A 380 -16.49 10.40 6.41
C SER A 380 -16.59 9.87 7.83
N ARG A 381 -17.55 8.97 8.09
CA ARG A 381 -17.68 8.32 9.39
C ARG A 381 -16.44 7.48 9.73
N ARG A 382 -15.90 6.71 8.77
CA ARG A 382 -14.69 5.91 9.02
C ARG A 382 -13.48 6.79 9.30
N GLN A 383 -13.32 7.92 8.61
CA GLN A 383 -12.20 8.84 8.81
C GLN A 383 -12.26 9.47 10.19
N VAL A 384 -13.42 9.96 10.61
CA VAL A 384 -13.64 10.49 11.97
C VAL A 384 -13.30 9.43 13.02
N ASN A 385 -13.82 8.21 12.87
CA ASN A 385 -13.56 7.13 13.81
C ASN A 385 -12.08 6.77 13.86
N ALA A 386 -11.41 6.69 12.71
CA ALA A 386 -9.99 6.37 12.65
C ALA A 386 -9.14 7.43 13.35
N VAL A 387 -9.40 8.73 13.09
CA VAL A 387 -8.68 9.82 13.77
C VAL A 387 -8.94 9.78 15.27
N TYR A 388 -10.19 9.57 15.70
CA TYR A 388 -10.52 9.48 17.12
C TYR A 388 -9.80 8.32 17.83
N GLU A 389 -9.85 7.10 17.28
CA GLU A 389 -9.17 5.93 17.87
C GLU A 389 -7.68 6.14 18.01
N GLU A 390 -7.05 6.74 17.00
CA GLU A 390 -5.63 7.05 17.02
C GLU A 390 -5.28 8.09 18.10
N LEU A 391 -6.13 9.10 18.31
CA LEU A 391 -5.93 10.08 19.39
C LEU A 391 -6.08 9.45 20.78
N LEU A 392 -6.90 8.41 20.92
CA LEU A 392 -7.07 7.72 22.19
C LEU A 392 -5.82 6.98 22.66
N ILE A 393 -4.90 6.57 21.76
CA ILE A 393 -3.69 5.83 22.14
C ILE A 393 -2.79 6.68 23.06
N GLY A 394 -2.57 7.95 22.69
CA GLY A 394 -1.67 8.85 23.44
C GLY A 394 -2.38 9.91 24.30
N HIS A 395 -3.64 10.26 23.99
CA HIS A 395 -4.30 11.44 24.58
C HIS A 395 -5.66 11.13 25.22
N ARG A 396 -5.96 9.86 25.54
CA ARG A 396 -7.25 9.40 26.09
C ARG A 396 -7.85 10.32 27.17
N THR A 397 -7.08 10.59 28.22
CA THR A 397 -7.58 11.32 29.40
C THR A 397 -7.89 12.78 29.07
N LYS A 398 -6.97 13.44 28.35
CA LYS A 398 -7.12 14.85 27.94
C LYS A 398 -8.27 15.02 26.96
N LEU A 399 -8.38 14.14 25.96
CA LEU A 399 -9.45 14.15 24.97
C LEU A 399 -10.82 13.88 25.60
N ASN A 400 -10.94 12.85 26.44
CA ASN A 400 -12.21 12.55 27.11
C ASN A 400 -12.66 13.68 28.05
N ARG A 401 -11.72 14.37 28.71
CA ARG A 401 -12.04 15.56 29.52
C ARG A 401 -12.61 16.69 28.67
N LEU A 402 -12.00 16.96 27.50
CA LEU A 402 -12.47 17.98 26.57
C LEU A 402 -13.88 17.67 26.05
N LEU A 403 -14.13 16.41 25.67
CA LEU A 403 -15.43 15.97 25.16
C LEU A 403 -16.51 16.00 26.26
N ARG A 404 -16.19 15.52 27.47
CA ARG A 404 -17.12 15.54 28.62
C ARG A 404 -17.58 16.93 29.02
N ALA A 405 -16.78 17.95 28.74
CA ALA A 405 -17.12 19.32 29.04
C ALA A 405 -18.13 19.92 28.03
N MET A 406 -18.50 19.22 26.97
CA MET A 406 -19.48 19.71 25.99
C MET A 406 -20.92 19.53 26.52
N PRO A 407 -21.83 20.48 26.26
CA PRO A 407 -23.19 20.46 26.77
C PRO A 407 -23.94 19.16 26.39
N ASP A 408 -23.78 18.70 25.16
CA ASP A 408 -24.52 17.54 24.61
C ASP A 408 -23.81 16.19 24.81
N TYR A 409 -22.72 16.16 25.58
CA TYR A 409 -21.90 14.94 25.71
C TYR A 409 -22.68 13.75 26.30
N ARG A 410 -23.66 14.00 27.17
CA ARG A 410 -24.47 12.94 27.81
C ARG A 410 -25.31 12.18 26.78
N GLU A 411 -25.77 12.86 25.73
CA GLU A 411 -26.60 12.28 24.67
C GLU A 411 -25.75 11.67 23.54
N MET A 412 -24.55 12.21 23.31
CA MET A 412 -23.69 11.82 22.19
C MET A 412 -22.29 11.41 22.66
N GLN A 413 -22.11 10.14 23.01
CA GLN A 413 -20.82 9.63 23.52
C GLN A 413 -19.82 9.27 22.40
N GLY A 414 -18.53 9.42 22.70
CA GLY A 414 -17.42 8.93 21.87
C GLY A 414 -17.30 9.63 20.51
N TYR A 415 -17.39 8.86 19.42
CA TYR A 415 -17.18 9.36 18.06
C TYR A 415 -18.15 10.48 17.64
N ARG A 416 -19.39 10.46 18.16
CA ARG A 416 -20.40 11.48 17.83
C ARG A 416 -20.05 12.84 18.42
N ALA A 417 -19.72 12.87 19.71
CA ALA A 417 -19.15 14.06 20.36
C ALA A 417 -17.91 14.56 19.62
N PHE A 418 -17.00 13.66 19.24
CA PHE A 418 -15.80 14.05 18.49
C PHE A 418 -16.15 14.65 17.11
N SER A 419 -17.13 14.12 16.39
CA SER A 419 -17.58 14.72 15.13
C SER A 419 -18.15 16.13 15.31
N GLN A 420 -18.94 16.36 16.36
CA GLN A 420 -19.47 17.70 16.65
C GLN A 420 -18.32 18.68 16.94
N LEU A 421 -17.38 18.29 17.80
CA LEU A 421 -16.18 19.10 18.12
C LEU A 421 -15.44 19.53 16.85
N MET A 422 -15.29 18.61 15.88
CA MET A 422 -14.53 18.86 14.66
C MET A 422 -15.24 19.75 13.64
N PHE A 423 -16.56 19.61 13.50
CA PHE A 423 -17.28 20.21 12.37
C PHE A 423 -18.25 21.33 12.73
N LEU A 424 -18.77 21.39 13.97
CA LEU A 424 -19.71 22.45 14.35
C LEU A 424 -18.98 23.75 14.69
N PRO A 425 -19.42 24.91 14.15
CA PRO A 425 -18.79 26.21 14.44
C PRO A 425 -18.73 26.54 15.94
N GLU A 426 -19.78 26.16 16.69
CA GLU A 426 -19.97 26.36 18.13
C GLU A 426 -18.84 25.82 19.02
N HIS A 427 -18.00 24.94 18.48
CA HIS A 427 -16.90 24.32 19.20
C HIS A 427 -15.51 24.81 18.75
N ALA A 428 -15.44 25.97 18.07
CA ALA A 428 -14.18 26.58 17.62
C ALA A 428 -13.15 26.75 18.75
N ASP A 429 -13.56 27.29 19.90
CA ASP A 429 -12.66 27.49 21.04
C ASP A 429 -12.08 26.17 21.57
N ARG A 430 -12.92 25.12 21.57
CA ARG A 430 -12.53 23.77 22.00
C ARG A 430 -11.58 23.11 21.00
N ARG A 431 -11.68 23.41 19.71
CA ARG A 431 -10.69 22.97 18.72
C ARG A 431 -9.33 23.61 18.98
N THR A 432 -9.28 24.88 19.39
CA THR A 432 -8.03 25.54 19.79
C THR A 432 -7.42 24.89 21.03
N ILE A 433 -8.26 24.45 21.99
CA ILE A 433 -7.78 23.66 23.14
C ILE A 433 -7.24 22.30 22.67
N LEU A 434 -7.93 21.64 21.73
CA LEU A 434 -7.48 20.37 21.15
C LEU A 434 -6.12 20.51 20.46
N THR A 435 -5.90 21.56 19.66
CA THR A 435 -4.59 21.79 19.03
C THR A 435 -3.51 22.05 20.07
N GLY A 436 -3.83 22.73 21.18
CA GLY A 436 -2.94 22.86 22.33
C GLY A 436 -2.57 21.52 22.98
N ILE A 437 -3.54 20.60 23.15
CA ILE A 437 -3.30 19.25 23.68
C ILE A 437 -2.36 18.43 22.78
N LEU A 438 -2.44 18.64 21.47
CA LEU A 438 -1.71 17.88 20.46
C LEU A 438 -0.39 18.53 20.04
N LYS A 439 0.01 19.66 20.66
CA LYS A 439 1.21 20.43 20.28
C LYS A 439 2.48 19.58 20.17
N ASP A 440 2.63 18.61 21.07
CA ASP A 440 3.81 17.74 21.17
C ASP A 440 3.77 16.56 20.16
N ASN A 441 2.67 16.39 19.44
CA ASN A 441 2.50 15.34 18.43
C ASN A 441 2.10 15.94 17.07
N PRO A 442 3.09 16.30 16.22
CA PRO A 442 2.84 16.88 14.90
C PRO A 442 1.98 15.98 13.98
N LEU A 443 2.05 14.66 14.15
CA LEU A 443 1.28 13.71 13.36
C LEU A 443 -0.20 13.76 13.74
N ALA A 444 -0.50 13.76 15.05
CA ALA A 444 -1.86 13.90 15.55
C ALA A 444 -2.49 15.24 15.14
N LEU A 445 -1.72 16.34 15.22
CA LEU A 445 -2.14 17.64 14.70
C LEU A 445 -2.47 17.60 13.22
N HIS A 446 -1.60 17.00 12.41
CA HIS A 446 -1.84 16.86 10.98
C HIS A 446 -3.12 16.05 10.69
N ARG A 447 -3.40 14.98 11.44
CA ARG A 447 -4.63 14.18 11.28
C ARG A 447 -5.89 15.00 11.55
N VAL A 448 -5.89 15.79 12.63
CA VAL A 448 -7.00 16.68 13.00
C VAL A 448 -7.17 17.81 11.97
N TRP A 449 -6.07 18.45 11.56
CA TRP A 449 -6.08 19.49 10.53
C TRP A 449 -6.60 18.96 9.20
N LYS A 450 -6.12 17.79 8.76
CA LYS A 450 -6.55 17.15 7.52
C LYS A 450 -8.04 16.82 7.58
N LEU A 451 -8.49 16.18 8.66
CA LEU A 451 -9.90 15.86 8.87
C LEU A 451 -10.78 17.11 8.74
N GLN A 452 -10.36 18.23 9.34
CA GLN A 452 -11.10 19.47 9.24
C GLN A 452 -11.09 20.06 7.81
N ASN A 453 -9.91 20.13 7.18
CA ASN A 453 -9.74 20.75 5.87
C ASN A 453 -10.40 19.94 4.73
N ASP A 454 -10.48 18.61 4.86
CA ASP A 454 -11.13 17.74 3.88
C ASP A 454 -12.65 18.00 3.78
N TYR A 455 -13.30 18.49 4.86
CA TYR A 455 -14.75 18.69 4.93
C TYR A 455 -15.22 20.14 5.05
N ILE A 456 -14.38 21.09 5.48
CA ILE A 456 -14.76 22.52 5.57
C ILE A 456 -14.71 23.24 4.20
N ARG A 457 -14.06 22.65 3.19
CA ARG A 457 -14.02 23.19 1.82
C ARG A 457 -15.12 22.65 0.89
N MET A 458 -16.07 21.90 1.43
CA MET A 458 -17.34 21.57 0.78
C MET A 458 -18.39 22.57 1.27
#